data_AF-A0A961MT18-F1
#
_entry.id   AF-A0A961MT18-F1
#
_cell.length_a   1.000
_cell.length_b   1.000
_cell.length_c   1.000
_cell.angle_alpha   90.00
_cell.angle_beta   90.00
_cell.angle_gamma   90.00
#
_symmetry.space_group_name_H-M   'P 1'
#
loop_
_entity.id
_entity.type
_entity.pdbx_description
1 polymer ?
#
loop_
_entity_poly.entity_id
_entity_poly.type
_entity_poly.pdbx_seq_one_letter_code
_entity_poly.pdbx_strand_id
1 'polypeptide(L)' 'MSDFAIGLWGMGGLFVLLALRVPVAFAMFAVGFVGISAIHGVNAAMVSLASESFTLASMPELVVVPLFI' A
#
# COMPACT_ATOMS: atom_id res chain seq x y z
N MET A 1 -19.16 -0.67 11.29
CA MET A 1 -18.37 0.53 11.60
C MET A 1 -18.49 1.47 10.42
N SER A 2 -18.50 2.79 10.61
CA SER A 2 -18.51 3.73 9.48
C SER A 2 -17.14 3.80 8.81
N ASP A 3 -17.11 4.11 7.51
CA ASP A 3 -15.87 4.24 6.74
C ASP A 3 -14.93 5.28 7.37
N PHE A 4 -15.51 6.35 7.91
CA PHE A 4 -14.77 7.37 8.67
C PHE A 4 -14.08 6.79 9.91
N ALA A 5 -14.76 5.94 10.68
CA ALA A 5 -14.17 5.30 11.85
C ALA A 5 -13.04 4.34 11.46
N ILE A 6 -13.19 3.60 10.35
CA ILE A 6 -12.14 2.72 9.81
C ILE A 6 -10.91 3.54 9.42
N GLY A 7 -11.11 4.68 8.75
CA GLY A 7 -10.02 5.60 8.41
C GLY A 7 -9.30 6.15 9.65
N LEU A 8 -10.05 6.51 10.71
CA LEU A 8 -9.46 7.00 11.96
C LEU A 8 -8.61 5.92 12.66
N TRP A 9 -9.11 4.68 12.72
CA TRP A 9 -8.36 3.54 13.25
C TRP A 9 -7.12 3.22 12.42
N GLY A 10 -7.20 3.31 11.08
CA GLY A 10 -6.05 3.14 10.19
C GLY A 10 -4.97 4.21 10.43
N MET A 11 -5.38 5.47 10.56
CA MET A 11 -4.46 6.58 10.89
C MET A 11 -3.77 6.35 12.23
N GLY A 12 -4.53 5.96 13.27
CA GLY A 12 -3.97 5.63 14.58
C GLY A 12 -3.01 4.43 14.51
N GLY A 13 -3.41 3.37 13.83
CA GLY A 13 -2.59 2.16 13.62
C GLY A 13 -1.27 2.45 12.92
N LEU A 14 -1.26 3.37 11.95
CA LEU A 14 -0.03 3.82 11.31
C LEU A 14 0.97 4.40 12.31
N PHE A 15 0.54 5.36 13.13
CA PHE A 15 1.43 5.98 14.12
C PHE A 15 1.94 4.97 15.15
N VAL A 16 1.12 3.97 15.52
CA VAL A 16 1.55 2.87 16.38
C VAL A 16 2.66 2.04 15.71
N LEU A 17 2.51 1.67 14.44
CA LEU A 17 3.54 0.92 13.70
C LEU A 17 4.84 1.71 13.56
N LEU A 18 4.75 3.02 13.33
CA LEU A 18 5.91 3.90 13.27
C LEU A 18 6.59 4.04 14.64
N ALA A 19 5.82 4.12 15.74
CA ALA A 19 6.37 4.13 17.10
C ALA A 19 7.10 2.81 17.44
N LEU A 20 6.60 1.68 16.91
CA LEU A 20 7.25 0.37 16.99
C LEU A 20 8.46 0.22 16.06
N ARG A 21 8.85 1.28 15.33
CA ARG A 21 9.96 1.33 14.37
C ARG A 21 9.84 0.32 13.23
N VAL A 22 8.62 -0.01 12.81
CA VAL A 22 8.40 -0.73 11.55
C VAL A 22 8.85 0.18 10.40
N PRO A 23 9.63 -0.32 9.41
CA PRO A 23 10.02 0.50 8.27
C PRO A 23 8.80 1.11 7.58
N VAL A 24 8.90 2.40 7.25
CA VAL A 24 7.76 3.22 6.81
C VAL A 24 7.01 2.58 5.63
N ALA A 25 7.73 1.99 4.68
CA ALA A 25 7.15 1.30 3.53
C ALA A 25 6.19 0.17 3.93
N PHE A 26 6.58 -0.68 4.89
CA PHE A 26 5.74 -1.79 5.36
C PHE A 26 4.55 -1.29 6.17
N ALA A 27 4.74 -0.24 6.98
CA ALA A 27 3.65 0.36 7.75
C ALA A 27 2.58 0.97 6.81
N MET A 28 3.02 1.71 5.80
CA MET A 28 2.15 2.29 4.77
C MET A 28 1.42 1.22 3.96
N PHE A 29 2.15 0.18 3.54
CA PHE A 29 1.56 -0.95 2.83
C PHE A 29 0.49 -1.66 3.67
N ALA A 30 0.81 -2.04 4.91
CA ALA A 30 -0.09 -2.80 5.77
C ALA A 30 -1.37 -2.01 6.09
N VAL A 31 -1.24 -0.74 6.49
CA VAL A 31 -2.40 0.12 6.82
C VAL A 31 -3.26 0.37 5.59
N GLY A 32 -2.65 0.67 4.44
CA GLY A 32 -3.38 0.87 3.18
C GLY A 32 -4.10 -0.40 2.72
N PHE A 33 -3.42 -1.54 2.73
CA PHE A 33 -3.99 -2.83 2.33
C PHE A 33 -5.14 -3.26 3.24
N VAL A 34 -4.97 -3.16 4.56
CA VAL A 34 -6.02 -3.50 5.54
C VAL A 34 -7.19 -2.52 5.43
N GLY A 35 -6.93 -1.23 5.20
CA GLY A 35 -7.98 -0.22 5.02
C GLY A 35 -8.84 -0.48 3.77
N ILE A 36 -8.22 -0.73 2.62
CA ILE A 36 -8.93 -1.08 1.38
C ILE A 36 -9.69 -2.40 1.56
N SER A 37 -9.07 -3.39 2.20
CA SER A 37 -9.70 -4.68 2.48
C SER A 37 -10.93 -4.55 3.37
N ALA A 38 -10.91 -3.65 4.36
CA ALA A 38 -12.01 -3.45 5.30
C ALA A 38 -13.21 -2.72 4.68
N ILE A 39 -12.98 -1.82 3.71
CA ILE A 39 -14.04 -1.00 3.09
C ILE A 39 -14.59 -1.67 1.83
N HIS A 40 -13.71 -2.18 0.97
CA HIS A 40 -14.06 -2.69 -0.37
C HIS A 40 -13.84 -4.20 -0.53
N GLY A 41 -13.34 -4.88 0.51
CA GLY A 41 -13.05 -6.30 0.49
C GLY A 41 -11.64 -6.64 0.01
N VAL A 42 -11.18 -7.86 0.34
CA VAL A 42 -9.81 -8.33 0.05
C VAL A 42 -9.54 -8.40 -1.45
N ASN A 43 -10.55 -8.71 -2.28
CA ASN A 43 -10.38 -8.76 -3.72
C ASN A 43 -9.96 -7.39 -4.29
N ALA A 44 -10.62 -6.31 -3.86
CA ALA A 44 -10.28 -4.95 -4.29
C ALA A 44 -8.85 -4.55 -3.90
N ALA A 45 -8.41 -4.93 -2.70
CA ALA A 45 -7.05 -4.68 -2.23
C ALA A 45 -6.00 -5.43 -3.08
N MET A 46 -6.27 -6.69 -3.43
CA MET A 46 -5.39 -7.50 -4.27
C MET A 46 -5.31 -6.98 -5.71
N VAL A 47 -6.43 -6.53 -6.29
CA VAL A 47 -6.45 -5.92 -7.63
C VAL A 47 -5.62 -4.64 -7.64
N SER A 48 -5.79 -3.76 -6.66
CA SER A 48 -5.00 -2.53 -6.56
C SER A 48 -3.51 -2.82 -6.43
N LEU A 49 -3.12 -3.83 -5.65
CA LEU A 49 -1.72 -4.24 -5.52
C LEU A 49 -1.13 -4.75 -6.85
N ALA A 50 -1.90 -5.54 -7.59
CA ALA A 50 -1.48 -6.06 -8.90
C ALA A 50 -1.33 -4.94 -9.93
N SER A 51 -2.28 -4.01 -9.99
CA SER A 51 -2.24 -2.84 -10.88
C SER A 51 -1.02 -1.97 -10.65
N GLU A 52 -0.67 -1.70 -9.40
CA GLU A 52 0.45 -0.82 -9.07
C GLU A 52 1.79 -1.52 -9.33
N SER A 53 1.87 -2.82 -9.03
CA SER A 53 3.05 -3.63 -9.36
C SER A 53 3.31 -3.68 -10.86
N PHE A 54 2.25 -3.86 -11.66
CA PHE A 54 2.34 -3.84 -13.12
C PHE A 54 2.75 -2.46 -13.65
N THR A 55 2.15 -1.40 -13.10
CA THR A 55 2.45 -0.01 -13.46
C THR A 55 3.92 0.31 -13.21
N LEU A 56 4.44 0.00 -12.02
CA LEU A 56 5.85 0.21 -11.68
C LEU A 56 6.79 -0.63 -12.54
N ALA A 57 6.46 -1.90 -12.78
CA ALA A 57 7.25 -2.77 -13.64
C ALA A 57 7.30 -2.29 -15.10
N SER A 58 6.27 -1.56 -15.54
CA SER A 58 6.17 -0.99 -16.89
C SER A 58 6.82 0.39 -17.02
N MET A 59 7.41 0.95 -15.94
CA MET A 59 8.09 2.25 -15.99
C MET A 59 9.51 2.09 -16.55
N PRO A 60 9.80 2.56 -17.78
CA PRO A 60 11.11 2.37 -18.41
C PRO A 60 12.27 3.03 -17.64
N GLU A 61 11.98 4.02 -16.81
CA GLU A 61 12.95 4.70 -15.93
C GLU A 61 13.44 3.83 -14.78
N LEU A 62 12.59 2.91 -14.29
CA LEU A 62 12.90 2.00 -13.19
C LEU A 62 13.39 0.64 -13.71
N VAL A 63 13.20 0.33 -15.00
CA VAL A 63 13.80 -0.85 -15.60
C VAL A 63 15.28 -0.56 -15.84
N VAL A 64 16.15 -1.27 -15.11
CA VAL A 64 17.60 -1.26 -15.33
C VAL A 64 17.92 -2.02 -16.63
N VAL A 65 17.43 -1.53 -17.78
CA VAL A 65 17.93 -1.96 -19.09
C VAL A 65 19.11 -1.05 -19.39
N PRO A 66 20.35 -1.58 -19.45
CA PRO A 66 21.44 -0.78 -19.94
C PRO A 66 21.17 -0.51 -21.43
N LEU A 67 20.81 0.73 -21.74
CA LEU A 67 20.83 1.29 -23.10
C LEU A 67 22.29 1.37 -23.54
N PHE A 68 22.89 0.21 -23.84
CA PHE A 68 24.09 0.16 -24.67
C PHE A 68 23.66 0.45 -26.10
N ILE A 69 23.47 1.73 -26.40
CA ILE A 69 23.51 2.27 -27.76
C ILE A 69 24.98 2.53 -28.10
#